data_AF-A0A822HAA8-F1
#
_entry.id   AF-A0A822HAA8-F1
#
_cell.length_a   1.000
_cell.length_b   1.000
_cell.length_c   1.000
_cell.angle_alpha   90.00
_cell.angle_beta   90.00
_cell.angle_gamma   90.00
#
_symmetry.space_group_name_H-M   'P 1'
#
loop_
_entity.id
_entity.type
_entity.pdbx_description
1 polymer ?
#
loop_
_entity_poly.entity_id
_entity_poly.type
_entity_poly.pdbx_seq_one_letter_code
_entity_poly.pdbx_strand_id
1 'polypeptide(L)' 'RTYQDLNQYPIVPWVIADYESEKLVLNSLSTYRDLSKPVGKLNPIRKSFFY' A
#
# COMPACT_ATOMS: atom_id res chain seq x y z
N ARG A 1 6.21 -20.12 2.38
CA ARG A 1 6.49 -19.07 1.37
C ARG A 1 7.98 -19.06 1.12
N THR A 2 8.37 -19.43 -0.08
CA THR A 2 9.76 -19.73 -0.44
C THR A 2 10.07 -18.95 -1.71
N TYR A 3 11.26 -18.35 -1.80
CA TYR A 3 11.67 -17.51 -2.94
C TYR A 3 11.70 -18.25 -4.29
N GLN A 4 11.67 -19.59 -4.25
CA GLN A 4 11.75 -20.48 -5.40
C GLN A 4 10.41 -20.67 -6.14
N ASP A 5 9.28 -20.34 -5.50
CA ASP A 5 7.94 -20.52 -6.08
C ASP A 5 7.25 -19.17 -6.28
N LEU A 6 7.11 -18.78 -7.55
CA LEU A 6 6.48 -17.52 -7.98
C LEU A 6 5.01 -17.42 -7.53
N ASN A 7 4.30 -18.55 -7.35
CA ASN A 7 2.92 -18.56 -6.88
C ASN A 7 2.80 -18.37 -5.36
N GLN A 8 3.90 -18.49 -4.63
CA GLN A 8 3.94 -18.38 -3.16
C GLN A 8 4.90 -17.29 -2.66
N TYR A 9 5.18 -16.31 -3.51
CA TYR A 9 6.06 -15.20 -3.16
C TYR A 9 5.55 -14.47 -1.90
N PRO A 10 6.42 -14.06 -0.97
CA PRO A 10 6.02 -13.27 0.19
C PRO A 10 5.25 -12.01 -0.22
N ILE A 11 4.04 -11.84 0.35
CA ILE A 11 3.27 -10.61 0.19
C ILE A 11 3.81 -9.63 1.22
N VAL A 12 4.28 -8.49 0.74
CA VAL A 12 4.81 -7.41 1.56
C VAL A 12 3.84 -6.23 1.46
N PRO A 13 3.40 -5.62 2.58
CA PRO A 13 2.50 -4.48 2.53
C PRO A 13 3.20 -3.25 1.92
N TRP A 14 2.44 -2.46 1.19
CA TRP A 14 2.89 -1.17 0.66
C TRP A 14 2.83 -0.15 1.78
N VAL A 15 3.96 0.41 2.20
CA VAL A 15 4.04 1.25 3.41
C VAL A 15 4.04 2.74 3.09
N ILE A 16 4.69 3.15 2.00
CA ILE A 16 4.81 4.55 1.61
C ILE A 16 3.66 4.91 0.67
N ALA A 17 3.06 6.09 0.87
CA ALA A 17 2.03 6.65 0.02
C ALA A 17 2.54 7.81 -0.84
N ASP A 18 3.60 8.49 -0.40
CA ASP A 18 4.20 9.63 -1.09
C ASP A 18 5.39 9.21 -1.96
N TYR A 19 5.22 9.33 -3.28
CA TYR A 19 6.24 9.03 -4.29
C TYR A 19 6.56 10.25 -5.18
N GLU A 20 6.00 11.42 -4.88
CA GLU A 20 6.16 12.64 -5.69
C GLU A 20 7.13 13.64 -5.05
N SER A 21 7.25 13.63 -3.71
CA SER A 21 8.14 14.52 -2.98
C SER A 21 9.63 14.17 -3.20
N GLU A 22 10.46 15.19 -3.43
CA GLU A 22 11.92 15.04 -3.58
C GLU A 22 12.60 14.56 -2.27
N LYS A 23 11.98 14.85 -1.12
CA LYS A 23 12.43 14.39 0.20
C LYS A 23 11.30 13.72 0.95
N LEU A 24 11.56 12.49 1.40
CA LEU A 24 10.61 11.69 2.18
C LEU A 24 10.64 12.12 3.66
N VAL A 25 9.58 12.77 4.13
CA VAL A 25 9.47 13.20 5.54
C VAL A 25 8.83 12.10 6.38
N LEU A 26 9.66 11.31 7.07
CA LEU A 26 9.21 10.18 7.91
C LEU A 26 8.42 10.57 9.16
N ASN A 27 8.37 11.87 9.51
CA ASN A 27 7.59 12.36 10.64
C ASN A 27 6.13 12.66 10.30
N SER A 28 5.74 12.62 9.02
CA SER A 28 4.37 12.91 8.61
C SER A 28 3.54 11.64 8.44
N LEU A 29 2.38 11.58 9.10
CA LEU A 29 1.38 10.52 8.89
C LEU A 29 0.88 10.45 7.44
N SER A 30 0.96 11.55 6.67
CA SER A 30 0.55 11.59 5.26
C SER A 30 1.49 10.81 4.33
N THR A 31 2.73 10.58 4.75
CA THR A 31 3.74 9.83 3.99
C THR A 31 3.49 8.32 4.05
N TYR A 32 2.79 7.86 5.09
CA TYR A 32 2.49 6.46 5.30
C TYR A 32 1.11 6.10 4.78
N ARG A 33 1.03 4.91 4.21
CA ARG A 33 -0.24 4.31 3.82
C ARG A 33 -0.94 3.78 5.07
N ASP A 34 -2.26 4.00 5.13
CA ASP A 34 -3.11 3.37 6.14
C ASP A 34 -3.14 1.84 5.96
N LEU A 35 -2.44 1.13 6.84
CA LEU A 35 -2.30 -0.33 6.83
C LEU A 35 -3.57 -1.05 7.31
N SER A 36 -4.51 -0.33 7.92
CA SER A 36 -5.80 -0.90 8.34
C SER A 36 -6.74 -1.18 7.15
N LYS A 37 -6.46 -0.58 5.98
CA LYS A 37 -7.31 -0.66 4.78
C LYS A 37 -6.65 -1.49 3.68
N PRO A 38 -7.38 -2.45 3.07
CA PRO A 38 -6.87 -3.20 1.93
C PRO A 38 -6.59 -2.28 0.73
N VAL A 39 -5.66 -2.68 -0.13
CA VAL A 39 -5.21 -1.90 -1.31
C VAL A 39 -6.37 -1.45 -2.19
N GLY A 40 -7.39 -2.31 -2.38
CA GLY A 40 -8.58 -1.99 -3.18
C GLY A 40 -9.50 -0.91 -2.61
N LYS A 41 -9.41 -0.58 -1.31
CA LYS A 41 -10.29 0.38 -0.63
C LYS A 41 -9.70 1.80 -0.52
N LEU A 42 -8.49 2.03 -1.04
CA LEU A 42 -7.88 3.36 -1.03
C LEU A 42 -8.52 4.33 -2.01
N ASN A 43 -8.88 3.84 -3.20
CA ASN A 43 -9.44 4.72 -4.22
C ASN A 43 -10.96 4.84 -4.01
N PRO A 44 -11.50 6.06 -3.83
CA PRO A 44 -12.95 6.26 -3.65
C PRO A 44 -13.77 5.72 -4.81
N ILE A 45 -13.23 5.73 -6.04
CA ILE A 45 -13.88 5.18 -7.24
C ILE A 45 -13.98 3.65 -7.15
N ARG A 46 -12.98 2.98 -6.57
CA ARG A 46 -13.03 1.52 -6.34
C ARG A 46 -13.88 1.15 -5.14
N LYS A 47 -14.08 2.06 -4.19
CA LYS A 47 -14.91 1.83 -3.00
C LYS A 47 -16.39 1.61 -3.36
N SER A 48 -16.92 2.27 -4.41
CA SER A 48 -18.29 2.08 -4.87
C SER A 48 -18.52 0.80 -5.67
N PHE A 49 -17.46 0.13 -6.12
CA PHE A 49 -17.57 -1.16 -6.84
C PHE A 49 -17.72 -2.35 -5.88
N PHE A 50 -17.29 -2.20 -4.62
CA PHE A 50 -17.36 -3.25 -3.60
C PHE A 50 -18.63 -3.20 -2.74
N TYR A 51 -19.56 -2.27 -3.01
CA TYR A 51 -20.85 -2.12 -2.32
C TYR A 51 -22.02 -2.25 -3.29
#